data_AF-A0A1W6LAS0-F1
#
_entry.id   AF-A0A1W6LAS0-F1
#
_cell.length_a   1.000
_cell.length_b   1.000
_cell.length_c   1.000
_cell.angle_alpha   90.00
_cell.angle_beta   90.00
_cell.angle_gamma   90.00
#
_symmetry.space_group_name_H-M   'P 1'
#
loop_
_entity.id
_entity.type
_entity.pdbx_description
1 polymer ?
#
loop_
_entity_poly.entity_id
_entity_poly.type
_entity_poly.pdbx_seq_one_letter_code
_entity_poly.pdbx_strand_id
1 'polypeptide(L)'
;MPLEPRRSTFQDKLVALRRALGAQGQDPKDFEIEVDRSSPLAGLFKLAGGLLIVRRRSTGEERVYATDTESAWLDSVMADLAQGRLSETSETMPGMLTMLPHEDPVRRPAQPGN
;
A
#
# COMPACT_ATOMS: atom_id res chain seq x y z
N MET A 1 1.55 -20.16 29.38
CA MET A 1 0.28 -19.84 28.69
C MET A 1 0.64 -19.08 27.42
N PRO A 2 0.30 -19.56 26.21
CA PRO A 2 0.52 -18.79 25.00
C PRO A 2 -0.48 -17.64 24.96
N LEU A 3 0.03 -16.42 24.76
CA LEU A 3 -0.79 -15.23 24.54
C LEU A 3 -1.31 -15.32 23.10
N GLU A 4 -2.42 -16.02 22.88
CA GLU A 4 -3.20 -15.78 21.67
C GLU A 4 -3.65 -14.32 21.76
N PRO A 5 -3.18 -13.41 20.88
CA PRO A 5 -3.80 -12.10 20.76
C PRO A 5 -5.28 -12.36 20.49
N ARG A 6 -6.13 -11.92 21.42
CA ARG A 6 -7.55 -12.29 21.47
C ARG A 6 -8.16 -12.01 20.10
N ARG A 7 -8.56 -13.06 19.37
CA ARG A 7 -9.28 -12.97 18.08
C ARG A 7 -10.38 -11.89 18.12
N SER A 8 -11.03 -11.73 19.27
CA SER A 8 -11.97 -10.66 19.57
C SER A 8 -11.41 -9.28 19.24
N THR A 9 -10.25 -8.89 19.78
CA THR A 9 -9.66 -7.56 19.59
C THR A 9 -9.34 -7.26 18.12
N PHE A 10 -8.90 -8.26 17.35
CA PHE A 10 -8.64 -8.04 15.92
C PHE A 10 -9.93 -7.85 15.12
N GLN A 11 -10.95 -8.66 15.38
CA GLN A 11 -12.27 -8.51 14.76
C GLN A 11 -12.94 -7.18 15.18
N ASP A 12 -12.78 -6.77 16.44
CA ASP A 12 -13.25 -5.48 16.95
C ASP A 12 -12.60 -4.32 16.19
N LYS A 13 -11.28 -4.39 15.95
CA LYS A 13 -10.55 -3.41 15.13
C LYS A 13 -11.04 -3.39 13.67
N LEU A 14 -11.36 -4.54 13.07
CA LEU A 14 -11.94 -4.59 11.71
C LEU A 14 -13.34 -3.97 11.66
N VAL A 15 -14.17 -4.20 12.68
CA VAL A 15 -15.49 -3.55 12.80
C VAL A 15 -15.33 -2.04 12.97
N ALA A 16 -14.38 -1.61 13.80
CA ALA A 16 -14.07 -0.19 13.98
C ALA A 16 -13.62 0.46 12.65
N LEU A 17 -12.75 -0.20 11.88
CA LEU A 17 -12.34 0.26 10.56
C LEU A 17 -13.53 0.42 9.61
N ARG A 18 -14.40 -0.60 9.51
CA ARG A 18 -15.60 -0.53 8.65
C ARG A 18 -16.54 0.61 9.05
N ARG A 19 -16.70 0.87 10.35
CA ARG A 19 -17.50 2.00 10.84
C ARG A 19 -16.84 3.34 10.52
N ALA A 20 -15.52 3.42 10.67
CA ALA A 20 -14.77 4.62 10.38
C ALA A 20 -14.86 5.02 8.90
N LEU A 21 -14.81 4.06 7.97
CA LEU A 21 -15.04 4.31 6.54
C LEU A 21 -16.39 5.01 6.31
N GLY A 22 -17.47 4.47 6.87
CA GLY A 22 -18.79 5.08 6.75
C GLY A 22 -18.88 6.46 7.42
N ALA A 23 -18.24 6.65 8.58
CA ALA A 23 -18.21 7.93 9.29
C ALA A 23 -17.45 9.02 8.52
N GLN A 24 -16.47 8.65 7.69
CA GLN A 24 -15.73 9.56 6.81
C GLN A 24 -16.42 9.82 5.46
N GLY A 25 -17.65 9.33 5.28
CA GLY A 25 -18.41 9.51 4.04
C GLY A 25 -17.92 8.64 2.87
N GLN A 26 -17.05 7.66 3.13
CA GLN A 26 -16.63 6.67 2.15
C GLN A 26 -17.66 5.54 2.08
N ASP A 27 -17.86 4.95 0.90
CA ASP A 27 -18.69 3.75 0.75
C ASP A 27 -17.90 2.51 1.21
N PRO A 28 -18.28 1.82 2.31
CA PRO A 28 -17.57 0.63 2.76
C PRO A 28 -17.59 -0.53 1.75
N LYS A 29 -18.50 -0.52 0.77
CA LYS A 29 -18.56 -1.53 -0.31
C LYS A 29 -17.50 -1.31 -1.38
N ASP A 30 -16.98 -0.09 -1.48
CA ASP A 30 -15.87 0.26 -2.36
C ASP A 30 -14.53 -0.25 -1.79
N PHE A 31 -14.49 -0.68 -0.52
CA PHE A 31 -13.29 -1.19 0.12
C PHE A 31 -13.36 -2.72 0.29
N GLU A 32 -12.32 -3.37 -0.19
CA GLU A 32 -12.04 -4.78 0.03
C GLU A 32 -10.95 -4.90 1.09
N ILE A 33 -11.26 -5.61 2.17
CA ILE A 33 -10.38 -5.77 3.33
C ILE A 33 -10.16 -7.26 3.51
N GLU A 34 -8.93 -7.70 3.24
CA GLU A 34 -8.50 -9.09 3.32
C GLU A 34 -7.42 -9.26 4.39
N VAL A 35 -7.42 -10.42 5.05
CA VAL A 35 -6.43 -10.76 6.08
C VAL A 35 -5.71 -12.02 5.64
N ASP A 36 -4.47 -11.86 5.17
CA ASP A 36 -3.64 -12.99 4.75
C ASP A 36 -2.66 -13.37 5.88
N ARG A 37 -2.99 -14.47 6.57
CA ARG A 37 -2.14 -15.07 7.60
C ARG A 37 -1.17 -16.12 7.05
N SER A 38 -1.40 -16.57 5.83
CA SER A 38 -0.60 -17.59 5.13
C SER A 38 0.46 -16.97 4.23
N SER A 39 0.47 -15.66 4.08
CA SER A 39 1.40 -14.95 3.22
C SER A 39 2.85 -15.37 3.50
N PRO A 40 3.62 -15.75 2.47
CA PRO A 40 5.06 -15.98 2.61
C PRO A 40 5.80 -14.76 3.19
N LEU A 41 5.29 -13.55 2.91
CA LEU A 41 5.80 -12.30 3.49
C LEU A 41 5.52 -12.21 5.00
N ALA A 42 4.34 -12.62 5.46
CA ALA A 42 4.06 -12.71 6.90
C ALA A 42 5.04 -13.67 7.59
N GLY A 43 5.36 -14.79 6.95
CA GLY A 43 6.38 -15.73 7.43
C GLY A 43 7.78 -15.12 7.46
N LEU A 44 8.18 -14.42 6.39
CA LEU A 44 9.49 -13.76 6.27
C LEU A 44 9.71 -12.71 7.38
N PHE A 45 8.68 -11.91 7.67
CA PHE A 45 8.72 -10.86 8.69
C PHE A 45 8.30 -11.35 10.08
N LYS A 46 8.04 -12.65 10.26
CA LYS A 46 7.59 -13.26 11.53
C LYS A 46 6.35 -12.58 12.12
N LEU A 47 5.43 -12.12 11.26
CA LEU A 47 4.21 -11.41 11.66
C LEU A 47 3.19 -12.41 12.19
N ALA A 48 3.10 -12.53 13.52
CA ALA A 48 2.26 -13.52 14.19
C ALA A 48 0.77 -13.43 13.82
N GLY A 49 0.26 -12.25 13.46
CA GLY A 49 -1.13 -12.08 13.05
C GLY A 49 -1.34 -11.86 11.55
N GLY A 50 -0.29 -11.93 10.73
CA GLY A 50 -0.36 -11.86 9.26
C GLY A 50 -0.25 -10.46 8.66
N LEU A 51 -0.86 -10.30 7.49
CA LEU A 51 -0.99 -9.05 6.75
C LEU A 51 -2.47 -8.68 6.61
N LEU A 52 -2.76 -7.39 6.72
CA LEU A 52 -4.03 -6.80 6.33
C LEU A 52 -3.85 -6.10 4.99
N ILE A 53 -4.64 -6.48 4.01
CA ILE A 53 -4.67 -5.87 2.68
C ILE A 53 -5.95 -5.06 2.59
N VAL A 54 -5.83 -3.76 2.30
CA VAL A 54 -6.94 -2.83 2.09
C VAL A 54 -6.86 -2.32 0.67
N ARG A 55 -7.85 -2.68 -0.15
CA ARG A 55 -7.94 -2.28 -1.55
C ARG A 55 -9.20 -1.47 -1.78
N ARG A 56 -9.08 -0.35 -2.48
CA ARG A 56 -10.23 0.43 -2.96
C ARG A 56 -10.57 0.04 -4.39
N ARG A 57 -11.80 -0.40 -4.65
CA ARG A 57 -12.25 -0.94 -5.93
C ARG A 57 -12.35 0.13 -7.01
N SER A 58 -12.82 1.33 -6.66
CA SER A 58 -12.97 2.43 -7.61
C SER A 58 -11.65 2.98 -8.15
N THR A 59 -10.57 2.93 -7.37
CA THR A 59 -9.25 3.45 -7.76
C THR A 59 -8.24 2.36 -8.09
N GLY A 60 -8.49 1.12 -7.64
CA GLY A 60 -7.54 0.01 -7.72
C GLY A 60 -6.39 0.11 -6.72
N GLU A 61 -6.36 1.15 -5.88
CA GLU A 61 -5.27 1.39 -4.93
C GLU A 61 -5.30 0.35 -3.80
N GLU A 62 -4.15 -0.25 -3.52
CA GLU A 62 -3.98 -1.32 -2.56
C GLU A 62 -2.87 -0.99 -1.56
N ARG A 63 -3.13 -1.22 -0.28
CA ARG A 63 -2.14 -1.09 0.79
C ARG A 63 -2.12 -2.28 1.72
N VAL A 64 -0.91 -2.59 2.17
CA VAL A 64 -0.63 -3.75 3.01
C VAL A 64 -0.08 -3.28 4.36
N TYR A 65 -0.65 -3.80 5.44
CA TYR A 65 -0.29 -3.46 6.81
C TYR A 65 0.10 -4.72 7.57
N ALA A 66 1.17 -4.65 8.36
CA ALA A 66 1.56 -5.74 9.25
C ALA A 66 0.62 -5.82 10.46
N THR A 67 0.13 -7.01 10.79
CA THR A 67 -0.81 -7.23 11.90
C THR A 67 -0.24 -8.14 13.00
N ASP A 68 0.94 -7.81 13.52
CA ASP A 68 1.48 -8.38 14.76
C ASP A 68 0.68 -7.98 16.03
N THR A 69 1.10 -8.51 17.19
CA THR A 69 0.36 -8.38 18.46
C THR A 69 0.38 -6.95 19.01
N GLU A 70 1.42 -6.18 18.66
CA GLU A 70 1.61 -4.79 19.11
C GLU A 70 1.40 -3.77 17.98
N SER A 71 1.00 -4.19 16.77
CA SER A 71 0.88 -3.24 15.66
C SER A 71 -0.24 -2.24 15.87
N ALA A 72 0.12 -0.97 15.67
CA ALA A 72 -0.76 0.16 15.44
C ALA A 72 -1.32 0.16 14.00
N TRP A 73 -1.62 -1.02 13.43
CA TRP A 73 -2.09 -1.14 12.05
C TRP A 73 -3.41 -0.39 11.84
N LEU A 74 -4.30 -0.40 12.83
CA LEU A 74 -5.57 0.33 12.74
C LEU A 74 -5.32 1.84 12.65
N ASP A 75 -4.43 2.38 13.49
CA ASP A 75 -4.06 3.79 13.45
C ASP A 75 -3.37 4.16 12.13
N SER A 76 -2.56 3.24 11.58
CA SER A 76 -1.90 3.41 10.28
C SER A 76 -2.91 3.47 9.14
N VAL A 77 -3.89 2.57 9.12
CA VAL A 77 -4.98 2.58 8.12
C VAL A 77 -5.81 3.86 8.26
N MET A 78 -6.13 4.27 9.49
CA MET A 78 -6.88 5.51 9.75
C MET A 78 -6.12 6.75 9.30
N ALA A 79 -4.80 6.79 9.49
CA ALA A 79 -3.95 7.88 9.00
C ALA A 79 -3.93 7.92 7.47
N ASP A 80 -3.81 6.77 6.81
CA ASP A 80 -3.83 6.67 5.34
C ASP A 80 -5.17 7.11 4.75
N LEU A 81 -6.27 6.74 5.39
CA LEU A 81 -7.61 7.21 5.02
C LEU A 81 -7.75 8.72 5.19
N ALA A 82 -7.30 9.27 6.33
CA ALA A 82 -7.37 10.71 6.60
C ALA A 82 -6.50 11.54 5.64
N GLN A 83 -5.39 10.99 5.18
CA GLN A 83 -4.50 11.61 4.22
C GLN A 83 -4.94 11.40 2.76
N GLY A 84 -6.05 10.70 2.52
CA GLY A 84 -6.57 10.46 1.18
C GLY A 84 -5.74 9.48 0.36
N ARG A 85 -4.82 8.74 0.99
CA ARG A 85 -3.83 7.90 0.30
C ARG A 85 -4.41 6.64 -0.36
N LEU A 86 -5.64 6.28 -0.02
CA LEU A 86 -6.43 5.24 -0.69
C LEU A 86 -7.34 5.83 -1.79
N SER A 87 -7.29 7.14 -2.01
CA SER A 87 -8.04 7.86 -3.06
C SER A 87 -7.18 8.27 -4.24
N GLU A 88 -5.85 8.27 -4.07
CA GLU A 88 -4.92 8.44 -5.17
C GLU A 88 -5.09 7.24 -6.09
N THR A 89 -5.49 7.49 -7.34
CA THR A 89 -5.32 6.48 -8.39
C THR A 89 -3.81 6.22 -8.44
N SER A 90 -3.40 4.97 -8.65
CA SER A 90 -2.00 4.63 -8.96
C SER A 90 -1.56 5.22 -10.33
N GLU A 91 -1.88 6.49 -10.59
CA GLU A 91 -1.22 7.39 -11.53
C GLU A 91 -0.25 8.28 -10.73
N THR A 92 0.52 7.67 -9.84
CA THR A 92 1.84 8.19 -9.46
C THR A 92 2.89 7.16 -9.87
N MET A 93 2.86 6.76 -11.14
CA MET A 93 4.15 6.70 -11.83
C MET A 93 4.67 8.14 -11.80
N PRO A 94 5.80 8.45 -11.16
CA PRO A 94 6.43 9.74 -11.36
C PRO A 94 6.63 9.87 -12.87
N GLY A 95 5.91 10.82 -13.48
CA GLY A 95 6.16 11.19 -14.86
C GLY A 95 7.66 11.47 -15.02
N MET A 96 8.15 11.14 -16.21
CA MET A 96 9.44 11.55 -16.76
C MET A 96 10.66 10.70 -16.38
N LEU A 97 10.74 9.48 -16.92
CA LEU A 97 11.88 9.15 -17.79
C LEU A 97 11.51 9.51 -19.25
N THR A 98 11.07 10.75 -19.44
CA THR A 98 11.01 11.37 -20.76
C THR A 98 12.43 11.80 -21.07
N MET A 99 13.03 11.09 -22.01
CA MET A 99 13.92 11.65 -23.04
C MET A 99 15.09 12.50 -22.51
N LEU A 100 16.16 11.84 -22.10
CA LEU A 100 17.47 12.33 -22.54
C LEU A 100 17.73 11.69 -23.90
N PRO A 101 17.61 12.40 -25.05
CA PRO A 101 18.38 11.98 -26.20
C PRO A 101 19.83 12.04 -25.75
N HIS A 102 20.49 10.87 -25.73
CA HIS A 102 21.92 10.81 -25.59
C HIS A 102 22.49 11.43 -26.87
N GLU A 103 22.70 12.75 -26.86
CA GLU A 103 23.52 13.40 -27.88
C GLU A 103 24.94 12.87 -27.69
N ASP A 104 25.28 11.87 -28.51
CA ASP A 104 26.65 11.42 -28.73
C ASP A 104 27.41 12.52 -29.48
N PRO A 105 28.45 13.15 -28.90
CA PRO A 105 29.28 14.07 -29.63
C PRO A 105 30.68 13.47 -29.76
N VAL A 106 30.84 12.36 -30.49
CA VAL A 106 32.19 11.95 -30.93
C VAL A 106 32.24 11.72 -32.45
N ARG A 107 32.44 12.87 -33.12
CA ARG A 107 33.31 13.11 -34.29
C ARG A 107 33.30 12.04 -35.39
N ARG A 108 32.63 12.35 -36.51
CA ARG A 108 33.02 11.78 -37.81
C ARG A 108 34.31 12.42 -38.34
N PRO A 109 35.17 11.64 -39.02
CA PRO A 109 36.42 12.10 -39.59
C PRO A 109 36.20 12.71 -40.98
N ALA A 110 37.00 13.71 -41.34
CA ALA A 110 37.59 13.93 -42.67
C ALA A 110 38.09 15.38 -42.75
N GLN A 111 39.40 15.54 -42.82
CA GLN A 111 40.04 16.78 -43.22
C GLN A 111 40.50 16.60 -44.67
N PRO A 112 40.02 17.42 -45.63
CA PRO A 112 40.67 17.54 -46.93
C PRO A 112 41.45 18.88 -47.03
N GLY A 113 42.69 18.77 -47.50
CA GLY A 113 43.37 19.77 -48.34
C GLY A 113 43.97 21.00 -47.68
N ASN A 114 45.31 21.01 -47.57
CA ASN A 114 46.15 21.98 -48.29
C ASN A 114 47.57 21.42 -48.44
#